data_AF-A0A9P0XEK1-F1
#
_entry.id   AF-A0A9P0XEK1-F1
#
_cell.length_a   1.000
_cell.length_b   1.000
_cell.length_c   1.000
_cell.angle_alpha   90.00
_cell.angle_beta   90.00
_cell.angle_gamma   90.00
#
_symmetry.space_group_name_H-M   'P 1'
#
loop_
_entity.id
_entity.type
_entity.pdbx_description
1 polymer ?
#
loop_
_entity_poly.entity_id
_entity_poly.type
_entity_poly.pdbx_seq_one_letter_code
_entity_poly.pdbx_strand_id
1 'polypeptide(L)'
;MEAHLHDVPVLSTLQPMHIHQQQQNINQINIQHQQQVEPLPPPPEHKPKVDKKKKEAIDGQAREIIFKVIKFFESEKQNRGYAFPVENVVKRACAATGLSESTIKRIKREGLRAEATQTKMTGPKKKRMRKTKVQLDYYKLCALRGIVNSYASRKEVPTLGKILAAAKHELDYRGGKESLRLILLNKLGIKFKKCEKKKSVKQEEVPPQYQPPPPVMTHIQMEPMKPENHCIYTNMMPHVPPVSY
;
A
#
# COMPACT_ATOMS: atom_id res chain seq x y z
N MET A 1 50.96 65.61 74.87
CA MET A 1 51.85 64.43 74.82
C MET A 1 52.32 64.32 73.39
N GLU A 2 53.62 64.61 73.20
CA GLU A 2 54.53 64.31 72.06
C GLU A 2 54.04 64.74 70.65
N ALA A 3 54.56 65.79 69.98
CA ALA A 3 55.96 66.18 69.65
C ALA A 3 56.67 65.09 68.81
N HIS A 4 57.39 65.31 67.71
CA HIS A 4 58.01 66.51 67.12
C HIS A 4 58.73 66.08 65.79
N LEU A 5 58.97 67.03 64.86
CA LEU A 5 60.14 67.17 63.93
C LEU A 5 60.23 66.28 62.66
N HIS A 6 60.29 66.88 61.44
CA HIS A 6 61.46 67.49 60.73
C HIS A 6 62.50 66.41 60.33
N ASP A 7 63.20 66.41 59.19
CA ASP A 7 63.36 67.26 58.01
C ASP A 7 64.10 66.39 56.96
N VAL A 8 64.16 66.85 55.72
CA VAL A 8 64.99 66.38 54.58
C VAL A 8 66.51 66.30 54.95
N PRO A 9 67.49 65.66 54.22
CA PRO A 9 67.71 65.83 52.76
C PRO A 9 68.59 64.77 51.98
N VAL A 10 68.79 65.01 50.67
CA VAL A 10 70.09 65.04 49.92
C VAL A 10 70.83 63.76 49.44
N LEU A 11 71.02 63.77 48.10
CA LEU A 11 72.18 63.43 47.24
C LEU A 11 72.62 62.00 46.92
N SER A 12 72.89 61.87 45.60
CA SER A 12 74.03 61.22 44.93
C SER A 12 74.29 59.75 45.27
N THR A 13 74.49 58.86 44.31
CA THR A 13 75.69 58.89 43.46
C THR A 13 75.53 57.86 42.32
N LEU A 14 75.80 58.32 41.10
CA LEU A 14 76.45 57.68 39.93
C LEU A 14 76.32 56.15 39.71
N GLN A 15 75.81 55.84 38.51
CA GLN A 15 76.20 54.81 37.51
C GLN A 15 77.61 54.19 37.63
N PRO A 16 77.99 53.22 36.77
CA PRO A 16 77.28 52.09 36.14
C PRO A 16 78.09 50.79 36.35
N MET A 17 77.72 49.71 35.65
CA MET A 17 78.60 48.67 35.07
C MET A 17 78.19 47.23 35.39
N HIS A 18 78.00 46.51 34.29
CA HIS A 18 78.42 45.13 34.08
C HIS A 18 77.53 44.03 34.67
N ILE A 19 76.80 43.35 33.78
CA ILE A 19 77.18 42.01 33.28
C ILE A 19 77.04 40.96 34.39
N HIS A 20 75.91 40.26 34.43
CA HIS A 20 75.85 38.83 34.13
C HIS A 20 74.42 38.32 34.34
N GLN A 21 73.74 38.14 33.22
CA GLN A 21 72.44 37.50 33.10
C GLN A 21 72.63 35.98 33.31
N GLN A 22 71.96 35.47 34.33
CA GLN A 22 71.12 34.27 34.26
C GLN A 22 71.65 33.10 33.40
N GLN A 23 72.56 32.32 33.98
CA GLN A 23 72.77 30.88 33.75
C GLN A 23 73.69 30.43 34.90
N GLN A 24 73.43 29.33 35.60
CA GLN A 24 73.62 27.93 35.22
C GLN A 24 72.84 27.13 36.28
N ASN A 25 72.30 25.94 36.10
CA ASN A 25 72.81 24.74 35.45
C ASN A 25 71.62 23.76 35.59
N ILE A 26 71.08 23.17 34.53
CA ILE A 26 71.67 21.99 33.92
C ILE A 26 71.82 22.22 32.42
N ASN A 27 73.06 22.56 32.06
CA ASN A 27 73.61 22.50 30.73
C ASN A 27 73.72 21.06 30.23
N GLN A 28 73.34 20.82 28.98
CA GLN A 28 74.29 20.48 27.90
C GLN A 28 73.50 20.48 26.57
N ILE A 29 73.59 21.53 25.75
CA ILE A 29 74.66 21.80 24.76
C ILE A 29 74.59 20.74 23.63
N ASN A 30 73.81 20.96 22.58
CA ASN A 30 74.07 21.82 21.40
C ASN A 30 75.03 21.17 20.40
N ILE A 31 74.50 20.69 19.26
CA ILE A 31 75.13 20.91 17.95
C ILE A 31 74.05 21.31 16.95
N GLN A 32 74.17 22.57 16.57
CA GLN A 32 73.72 23.30 15.39
C GLN A 32 73.60 22.52 14.05
N HIS A 33 72.71 23.05 13.20
CA HIS A 33 72.65 22.95 11.73
C HIS A 33 72.31 21.59 11.09
N GLN A 34 71.05 21.41 10.69
CA GLN A 34 70.70 21.02 9.30
C GLN A 34 69.20 21.11 9.00
N GLN A 35 68.89 21.82 7.91
CA GLN A 35 67.78 21.64 6.98
C GLN A 35 66.33 21.88 7.45
N GLN A 36 65.71 22.83 6.73
CA GLN A 36 64.28 22.83 6.43
C GLN A 36 63.83 21.42 6.03
N VAL A 37 62.95 20.83 6.81
CA VAL A 37 62.05 19.78 6.36
C VAL A 37 60.66 20.27 6.75
N GLU A 38 59.83 20.58 5.76
CA GLU A 38 58.40 20.79 5.96
C GLU A 38 57.83 19.67 6.85
N PRO A 39 56.87 19.95 7.75
CA PRO A 39 56.11 18.89 8.36
C PRO A 39 55.48 18.07 7.24
N LEU A 40 55.88 16.81 7.11
CA LEU A 40 55.27 15.90 6.15
C LEU A 40 53.75 15.99 6.30
N PRO A 41 52.99 16.11 5.19
CA PRO A 41 51.55 16.05 5.26
C PRO A 41 51.16 14.75 5.99
N PRO A 42 50.12 14.79 6.85
CA PRO A 42 49.66 13.61 7.56
C PRO A 42 49.52 12.44 6.58
N PRO A 43 49.93 11.21 6.97
CA PRO A 43 49.83 10.04 6.12
C PRO A 43 48.43 10.00 5.51
N PRO A 44 48.29 9.74 4.20
CA PRO A 44 46.99 9.77 3.54
C PRO A 44 46.08 8.84 4.31
N GLU A 45 45.10 9.41 5.01
CA GLU A 45 44.01 8.66 5.60
C GLU A 45 43.52 7.73 4.49
N HIS A 46 43.59 6.43 4.73
CA HIS A 46 42.99 5.44 3.86
C HIS A 46 41.50 5.75 3.83
N LYS A 47 41.09 6.62 2.90
CA LYS A 47 39.70 6.77 2.52
C LYS A 47 39.24 5.35 2.23
N PRO A 48 38.25 4.82 2.96
CA PRO A 48 37.74 3.50 2.66
C PRO A 48 37.40 3.53 1.17
N LYS A 49 38.05 2.64 0.39
CA LYS A 49 37.78 2.51 -1.03
C LYS A 49 36.30 2.17 -1.13
N VAL A 50 35.47 3.17 -1.41
CA VAL A 50 34.04 2.98 -1.60
C VAL A 50 33.94 2.14 -2.86
N ASP A 51 33.67 0.86 -2.69
CA ASP A 51 33.36 -0.04 -3.79
C ASP A 51 32.32 0.66 -4.65
N LYS A 52 32.69 0.97 -5.90
CA LYS A 52 31.82 1.69 -6.83
C LYS A 52 30.63 0.78 -7.12
N LYS A 53 29.56 0.93 -6.33
CA LYS A 53 28.27 0.28 -6.59
C LYS A 53 27.89 0.57 -8.04
N LYS A 54 27.53 -0.48 -8.77
CA LYS A 54 27.04 -0.38 -10.15
C LYS A 54 25.97 0.71 -10.20
N LYS A 55 26.07 1.62 -11.18
CA LYS A 55 25.13 2.74 -11.35
C LYS A 55 23.73 2.17 -11.61
N GLU A 56 22.86 2.23 -10.61
CA GLU A 56 21.46 1.82 -10.76
C GLU A 56 20.69 2.93 -11.50
N ALA A 57 19.87 2.54 -12.46
CA ALA A 57 19.04 3.49 -13.19
C ALA A 57 17.96 4.06 -12.27
N ILE A 58 18.07 5.36 -11.96
CA ILE A 58 17.09 6.08 -11.14
C ILE A 58 15.90 6.51 -12.02
N ASP A 59 14.70 6.17 -11.59
CA ASP A 59 13.43 6.56 -12.24
C ASP A 59 13.25 8.09 -12.31
N GLY A 60 12.52 8.56 -13.32
CA GLY A 60 12.33 10.00 -13.56
C GLY A 60 11.69 10.73 -12.38
N GLN A 61 10.66 10.14 -11.76
CA GLN A 61 10.01 10.71 -10.58
C GLN A 61 10.96 10.81 -9.38
N ALA A 62 11.82 9.80 -9.19
CA ALA A 62 12.80 9.82 -8.12
C ALA A 62 13.85 10.93 -8.34
N ARG A 63 14.28 11.17 -9.59
CA ARG A 63 15.18 12.28 -9.94
C ARG A 63 14.58 13.64 -9.60
N GLU A 64 13.29 13.84 -9.90
CA GLU A 64 12.59 15.09 -9.58
C GLU A 64 12.52 15.33 -8.08
N ILE A 65 12.19 14.29 -7.29
CA ILE A 65 12.17 14.38 -5.82
C ILE A 65 13.56 14.71 -5.28
N ILE A 66 14.61 14.04 -5.79
CA ILE A 66 16.00 14.31 -5.38
C ILE A 66 16.37 15.77 -5.68
N PHE A 67 16.02 16.28 -6.86
CA PHE A 67 16.27 17.67 -7.23
C PHE A 67 15.57 18.67 -6.31
N LYS A 68 14.30 18.43 -5.95
CA LYS A 68 13.55 19.28 -5.00
C LYS A 68 14.23 19.31 -3.63
N VAL A 69 14.72 18.17 -3.14
CA VAL A 69 15.41 18.07 -1.85
C VAL A 69 16.73 18.86 -1.89
N ILE A 70 17.51 18.74 -2.97
CA ILE A 70 18.75 19.52 -3.15
C ILE A 70 18.44 21.01 -3.13
N LYS A 71 17.46 21.46 -3.93
CA LYS A 71 17.04 22.86 -3.99
C LYS A 71 16.59 23.40 -2.62
N PHE A 72 15.88 22.58 -1.84
CA PHE A 72 15.46 22.95 -0.49
C PHE A 72 16.68 23.17 0.43
N PHE A 73 17.66 22.27 0.44
CA PHE A 73 18.86 22.44 1.26
C PHE A 73 19.78 23.57 0.79
N GLU A 74 19.87 23.83 -0.52
CA GLU A 74 20.56 25.01 -1.04
C GLU A 74 19.92 26.30 -0.54
N SER A 75 18.58 26.36 -0.46
CA SER A 75 17.89 27.52 0.11
C SER A 75 18.15 27.70 1.61
N GLU A 76 18.22 26.62 2.39
CA GLU A 76 18.59 26.69 3.81
C GLU A 76 20.04 27.17 4.00
N LYS A 77 20.95 26.72 3.13
CA LYS A 77 22.35 27.19 3.12
C LYS A 77 22.43 28.69 2.82
N GLN A 78 21.69 29.17 1.83
CA GLN A 78 21.67 30.58 1.44
C GLN A 78 21.07 31.47 2.53
N ASN A 79 20.03 30.99 3.21
CA ASN A 79 19.36 31.71 4.30
C ASN A 79 20.12 31.63 5.64
N ARG A 80 21.26 30.90 5.69
CA ARG A 80 22.06 30.65 6.91
C ARG A 80 21.22 30.16 8.09
N GLY A 81 20.20 29.35 7.81
CA GLY A 81 19.25 28.92 8.82
C GLY A 81 18.28 27.88 8.29
N TYR A 82 17.67 27.13 9.21
CA TYR A 82 16.66 26.14 8.87
C TYR A 82 15.31 26.81 8.66
N ALA A 83 14.67 26.54 7.53
CA ALA A 83 13.30 27.02 7.29
C ALA A 83 12.28 26.29 8.19
N PHE A 84 12.60 25.04 8.56
CA PHE A 84 11.81 24.23 9.48
C PHE A 84 12.71 23.68 10.59
N PRO A 85 12.27 23.69 11.87
CA PRO A 85 13.04 23.11 12.98
C PRO A 85 13.43 21.66 12.72
N VAL A 86 14.61 21.27 13.20
CA VAL A 86 15.18 19.93 12.98
C VAL A 86 14.32 18.85 13.64
N GLU A 87 13.67 19.19 14.75
CA GLU A 87 12.76 18.36 15.52
C GLU A 87 11.52 17.98 14.69
N ASN A 88 11.09 18.89 13.80
CA ASN A 88 9.92 18.72 12.95
C ASN A 88 10.24 18.00 11.64
N VAL A 89 10.84 16.81 11.76
CA VAL A 89 11.35 15.99 10.63
C VAL A 89 10.30 15.78 9.53
N VAL A 90 9.04 15.56 9.90
CA VAL A 90 7.96 15.30 8.93
C VAL A 90 7.65 16.55 8.10
N LYS A 91 7.47 17.71 8.74
CA LYS A 91 7.17 18.96 8.03
C LYS A 91 8.33 19.37 7.12
N ARG A 92 9.57 19.23 7.61
CA ARG A 92 10.77 19.49 6.82
C ARG A 92 10.88 18.57 5.61
N ALA A 93 10.62 17.28 5.78
CA ALA A 93 10.59 16.33 4.66
C ALA A 93 9.47 16.64 3.64
N CYS A 94 8.30 17.10 4.10
CA CYS A 94 7.23 17.52 3.20
C CYS A 94 7.66 18.72 2.34
N ALA A 95 8.27 19.73 2.96
CA ALA A 95 8.79 20.90 2.25
C ALA A 95 9.90 20.53 1.25
N ALA A 96 10.83 19.65 1.64
CA ALA A 96 11.94 19.24 0.80
C ALA A 96 11.51 18.36 -0.40
N THR A 97 10.54 17.46 -0.20
CA THR A 97 10.12 16.50 -1.24
C THR A 97 8.91 16.95 -2.05
N GLY A 98 8.13 17.90 -1.54
CA GLY A 98 6.84 18.32 -2.11
C GLY A 98 5.73 17.27 -1.99
N LEU A 99 5.87 16.29 -1.08
CA LEU A 99 4.87 15.26 -0.83
C LEU A 99 3.98 15.59 0.37
N SER A 100 2.78 15.00 0.40
CA SER A 100 1.85 15.17 1.53
C SER A 100 2.40 14.58 2.83
N GLU A 101 1.98 15.15 3.96
CA GLU A 101 2.34 14.65 5.29
C GLU A 101 1.93 13.19 5.49
N SER A 102 0.77 12.81 4.97
CA SER A 102 0.27 11.43 5.02
C SER A 102 1.18 10.46 4.27
N THR A 103 1.71 10.89 3.11
CA THR A 103 2.65 10.12 2.29
C THR A 103 3.97 9.93 3.03
N ILE A 104 4.55 11.00 3.59
CA ILE A 104 5.80 10.94 4.35
C ILE A 104 5.65 10.06 5.60
N LYS A 105 4.59 10.23 6.38
CA LYS A 105 4.29 9.38 7.54
C LYS A 105 4.13 7.91 7.16
N ARG A 106 3.48 7.62 6.03
CA ARG A 106 3.35 6.26 5.51
C ARG A 106 4.71 5.67 5.11
N ILE A 107 5.52 6.41 4.36
CA ILE A 107 6.88 6.02 3.95
C ILE A 107 7.75 5.74 5.18
N LYS A 108 7.73 6.61 6.20
CA LYS A 108 8.45 6.41 7.46
C LYS A 108 8.08 5.10 8.14
N ARG A 109 6.78 4.81 8.28
CA ARG A 109 6.30 3.53 8.86
C ARG A 109 6.71 2.31 8.03
N GLU A 110 6.64 2.42 6.70
CA GLU A 110 7.05 1.34 5.80
C GLU A 110 8.57 1.09 5.86
N GLY A 111 9.37 2.15 6.00
CA GLY A 111 10.83 2.09 6.19
C GLY A 111 11.21 1.39 7.49
N LEU A 112 10.63 1.82 8.62
CA LEU A 112 10.85 1.18 9.93
C LEU A 112 10.50 -0.32 9.90
N ARG A 113 9.39 -0.70 9.24
CA ARG A 113 9.02 -2.11 9.08
C ARG A 113 10.03 -2.87 8.20
N ALA A 114 10.51 -2.24 7.14
CA ALA A 114 11.49 -2.82 6.24
C ALA A 114 12.83 -3.07 6.95
N GLU A 115 13.29 -2.09 7.74
CA GLU A 115 14.49 -2.18 8.60
C GLU A 115 14.34 -3.30 9.64
N ALA A 116 13.22 -3.33 10.37
CA ALA A 116 12.94 -4.37 11.36
C ALA A 116 12.90 -5.79 10.76
N THR A 117 12.44 -5.92 9.51
CA THR A 117 12.37 -7.22 8.82
C THR A 117 13.63 -7.51 8.00
N GLN A 118 14.62 -6.60 7.95
CA GLN A 118 15.78 -6.66 7.05
C GLN A 118 15.40 -6.91 5.58
N THR A 119 14.28 -6.33 5.15
CA THR A 119 13.77 -6.45 3.78
C THR A 119 13.81 -5.11 3.05
N LYS A 120 13.82 -5.14 1.71
CA LYS A 120 13.73 -3.92 0.90
C LYS A 120 12.34 -3.29 1.05
N MET A 121 12.29 -1.96 1.03
CA MET A 121 11.03 -1.22 0.98
C MET A 121 10.16 -1.72 -0.18
N THR A 122 8.87 -1.84 0.08
CA THR A 122 7.92 -2.38 -0.90
C THR A 122 7.61 -1.32 -1.95
N GLY A 123 8.02 -1.56 -3.19
CA GLY A 123 7.67 -0.69 -4.31
C GLY A 123 6.16 -0.70 -4.62
N PRO A 124 5.65 0.35 -5.29
CA PRO A 124 4.23 0.48 -5.65
C PRO A 124 3.68 -0.70 -6.47
N LYS A 125 4.55 -1.42 -7.18
CA LYS A 125 4.18 -2.48 -8.14
C LYS A 125 3.94 -3.87 -7.54
N LYS A 126 3.93 -4.06 -6.21
CA LYS A 126 3.59 -5.39 -5.68
C LYS A 126 2.13 -5.74 -5.99
N LYS A 127 1.93 -6.76 -6.83
CA LYS A 127 0.61 -7.29 -7.16
C LYS A 127 -0.09 -7.73 -5.87
N ARG A 128 -1.15 -7.03 -5.50
CA ARG A 128 -1.99 -7.42 -4.36
C ARG A 128 -2.60 -8.79 -4.67
N MET A 129 -2.18 -9.82 -3.95
CA MET A 129 -2.80 -11.13 -4.05
C MET A 129 -4.25 -11.03 -3.55
N ARG A 130 -5.22 -11.23 -4.44
CA ARG A 130 -6.63 -11.28 -4.06
C ARG A 130 -6.85 -12.61 -3.33
N LYS A 131 -7.21 -12.54 -2.04
CA LYS A 131 -7.64 -13.73 -1.30
C LYS A 131 -8.97 -14.20 -1.90
N THR A 132 -9.00 -15.35 -2.57
CA THR A 132 -10.26 -16.04 -2.88
C THR A 132 -10.84 -16.53 -1.56
N LYS A 133 -11.80 -15.76 -1.01
CA LYS A 133 -12.28 -15.90 0.39
C LYS A 133 -13.11 -17.16 0.66
N VAL A 134 -13.49 -17.92 -0.38
CA VAL A 134 -14.42 -19.05 -0.22
C VAL A 134 -13.62 -20.34 -0.11
N GLN A 135 -13.27 -20.70 1.11
CA GLN A 135 -12.83 -22.06 1.43
C GLN A 135 -14.08 -22.92 1.62
N LEU A 136 -14.15 -24.04 0.90
CA LEU A 136 -15.18 -25.05 1.11
C LEU A 136 -14.57 -26.24 1.84
N ASP A 137 -15.32 -26.72 2.82
CA ASP A 137 -15.00 -27.95 3.54
C ASP A 137 -15.16 -29.18 2.63
N TYR A 138 -14.53 -30.29 3.01
CA TYR A 138 -14.56 -31.55 2.26
C TYR A 138 -16.00 -32.03 1.99
N TYR A 139 -16.89 -31.94 2.97
CA TYR A 139 -18.31 -32.28 2.81
C TYR A 139 -19.00 -31.43 1.74
N LYS A 140 -18.75 -30.11 1.76
CA LYS A 140 -19.30 -29.18 0.77
C LYS A 140 -18.72 -29.42 -0.63
N LEU A 141 -17.45 -29.84 -0.73
CA LEU A 141 -16.84 -30.24 -2.00
C LEU A 141 -17.47 -31.52 -2.56
N CYS A 142 -17.74 -32.51 -1.71
CA CYS A 142 -18.41 -33.75 -2.09
C CYS A 142 -19.83 -33.48 -2.59
N ALA A 143 -20.61 -32.70 -1.82
CA ALA A 143 -21.95 -32.32 -2.22
C ALA A 143 -21.97 -31.49 -3.51
N LEU A 144 -21.01 -30.58 -3.70
CA LEU A 144 -20.87 -29.82 -4.95
C LEU A 144 -20.60 -30.74 -6.15
N ARG A 145 -19.80 -31.80 -5.98
CA ARG A 145 -19.59 -32.83 -7.01
C ARG A 145 -20.89 -33.58 -7.32
N GLY A 146 -21.66 -33.93 -6.29
CA GLY A 146 -22.99 -34.53 -6.43
C GLY A 146 -23.96 -33.66 -7.22
N ILE A 147 -24.00 -32.36 -6.92
CA ILE A 147 -24.81 -31.38 -7.67
C ILE A 147 -24.42 -31.37 -9.15
N VAL A 148 -23.13 -31.33 -9.48
CA VAL A 148 -22.69 -31.35 -10.89
C VAL A 148 -23.08 -32.67 -11.57
N ASN A 149 -22.89 -33.80 -10.91
CA ASN A 149 -23.25 -35.12 -11.45
C ASN A 149 -24.77 -35.26 -11.67
N SER A 150 -25.61 -34.65 -10.81
CA SER A 150 -27.06 -34.68 -10.96
C SER A 150 -27.55 -34.10 -12.30
N TYR A 151 -26.85 -33.12 -12.86
CA TYR A 151 -27.18 -32.56 -14.17
C TYR A 151 -26.80 -33.51 -15.31
N ALA A 152 -25.70 -34.26 -15.15
CA ALA A 152 -25.33 -35.31 -16.10
C ALA A 152 -26.38 -36.44 -16.11
N SER A 153 -26.86 -36.87 -14.95
CA SER A 153 -27.93 -37.88 -14.84
C SER A 153 -29.26 -37.42 -15.45
N ARG A 154 -29.61 -36.13 -15.28
CA ARG A 154 -30.83 -35.52 -15.85
C ARG A 154 -30.73 -35.18 -17.34
N LYS A 155 -29.60 -35.47 -18.00
CA LYS A 155 -29.31 -35.11 -19.40
C LYS A 155 -29.46 -33.60 -19.69
N GLU A 156 -29.26 -32.76 -18.67
CA GLU A 156 -29.27 -31.31 -18.80
C GLU A 156 -27.84 -30.76 -18.83
N VAL A 157 -27.60 -29.70 -19.63
CA VAL A 157 -26.28 -29.07 -19.69
C VAL A 157 -25.95 -28.34 -18.37
N PRO A 158 -24.92 -28.77 -17.61
CA PRO A 158 -24.53 -28.12 -16.36
C PRO A 158 -23.87 -26.78 -16.68
N THR A 159 -24.67 -25.72 -16.67
CA THR A 159 -24.14 -24.37 -16.79
C THR A 159 -23.68 -23.87 -15.42
N LEU A 160 -22.57 -23.13 -15.38
CA LEU A 160 -22.04 -22.57 -14.12
C LEU A 160 -23.09 -21.75 -13.33
N GLY A 161 -24.05 -21.12 -14.02
CA GLY A 161 -25.17 -20.42 -13.38
C GLY A 161 -26.17 -21.36 -12.69
N LYS A 162 -26.52 -22.49 -13.32
CA LYS A 162 -27.39 -23.51 -12.71
C LYS A 162 -26.74 -24.13 -11.48
N ILE A 163 -25.46 -24.49 -11.59
CA ILE A 163 -24.69 -25.03 -10.46
C ILE A 163 -24.56 -23.99 -9.34
N LEU A 164 -24.35 -22.71 -9.66
CA LEU A 164 -24.31 -21.66 -8.64
C LEU A 164 -25.63 -21.51 -7.90
N ALA A 165 -26.76 -21.57 -8.61
CA ALA A 165 -28.09 -21.51 -8.00
C ALA A 165 -28.32 -22.71 -7.07
N ALA A 166 -28.05 -23.92 -7.55
CA ALA A 166 -28.16 -25.14 -6.74
C ALA A 166 -27.19 -25.12 -5.54
N ALA A 167 -25.95 -24.69 -5.72
CA ALA A 167 -24.98 -24.60 -4.62
C ALA A 167 -25.36 -23.55 -3.57
N LYS A 168 -26.05 -22.47 -3.97
CA LYS A 168 -26.61 -21.49 -3.03
C LYS A 168 -27.78 -22.05 -2.23
N HIS A 169 -28.63 -22.84 -2.88
CA HIS A 169 -29.81 -23.45 -2.25
C HIS A 169 -29.45 -24.60 -1.32
N GLU A 170 -28.58 -25.52 -1.76
CA GLU A 170 -28.30 -26.77 -1.05
C GLU A 170 -27.14 -26.65 -0.03
N LEU A 171 -26.19 -25.74 -0.24
CA LEU A 171 -24.91 -25.70 0.50
C LEU A 171 -24.60 -24.34 1.15
N ASP A 172 -25.54 -23.39 1.07
CA ASP A 172 -25.39 -22.00 1.50
C ASP A 172 -24.13 -21.34 0.93
N TYR A 173 -23.88 -21.56 -0.37
CA TYR A 173 -22.67 -21.05 -1.02
C TYR A 173 -22.64 -19.52 -1.09
N ARG A 174 -21.75 -18.91 -0.30
CA ARG A 174 -21.56 -17.45 -0.21
C ARG A 174 -20.74 -16.83 -1.36
N GLY A 175 -20.16 -17.64 -2.24
CA GLY A 175 -19.23 -17.18 -3.27
C GLY A 175 -19.88 -16.70 -4.57
N GLY A 176 -19.04 -16.09 -5.43
CA GLY A 176 -19.43 -15.67 -6.77
C GLY A 176 -19.17 -16.73 -7.85
N LYS A 177 -19.63 -16.44 -9.07
CA LYS A 177 -19.49 -17.31 -10.25
C LYS A 177 -18.03 -17.68 -10.55
N GLU A 178 -17.10 -16.71 -10.52
CA GLU A 178 -15.68 -16.97 -10.77
C GLU A 178 -15.02 -17.77 -9.64
N SER A 179 -15.42 -17.53 -8.38
CA SER A 179 -14.95 -18.34 -7.25
C SER A 179 -15.39 -19.79 -7.40
N LEU A 180 -16.64 -20.03 -7.80
CA LEU A 180 -17.17 -21.36 -8.04
C LEU A 180 -16.43 -22.07 -9.20
N ARG A 181 -16.16 -21.35 -10.30
CA ARG A 181 -15.36 -21.86 -11.42
C ARG A 181 -13.96 -22.29 -10.98
N LEU A 182 -13.28 -21.46 -10.17
CA LEU A 182 -11.95 -21.76 -9.65
C LEU A 182 -11.96 -22.98 -8.72
N ILE A 183 -12.98 -23.12 -7.87
CA ILE A 183 -13.14 -24.28 -7.00
C ILE A 183 -13.37 -25.54 -7.83
N LEU A 184 -14.29 -25.50 -8.80
CA LEU A 184 -14.58 -26.62 -9.69
C LEU A 184 -13.34 -27.04 -10.48
N LEU A 185 -12.53 -26.08 -10.95
CA LEU A 185 -11.30 -26.35 -11.67
C LEU A 185 -10.17 -26.89 -10.78
N ASN A 186 -9.88 -26.23 -9.66
CA ASN A 186 -8.70 -26.51 -8.84
C ASN A 186 -8.92 -27.65 -7.84
N LYS A 187 -10.15 -27.87 -7.38
CA LYS A 187 -10.47 -28.89 -6.36
C LYS A 187 -11.17 -30.12 -6.93
N LEU A 188 -12.00 -29.95 -7.97
CA LEU A 188 -12.77 -31.05 -8.57
C LEU A 188 -12.28 -31.43 -9.97
N GLY A 189 -11.36 -30.67 -10.57
CA GLY A 189 -10.81 -30.94 -11.90
C GLY A 189 -11.78 -30.72 -13.07
N ILE A 190 -12.95 -30.12 -12.83
CA ILE A 190 -14.02 -29.98 -13.82
C ILE A 190 -13.80 -28.71 -14.65
N LYS A 191 -13.60 -28.89 -15.96
CA LYS A 191 -13.40 -27.80 -16.92
C LYS A 191 -14.71 -27.52 -17.68
N PHE A 192 -15.19 -26.28 -17.59
CA PHE A 192 -16.32 -25.82 -18.41
C PHE A 192 -15.82 -25.41 -19.79
N LYS A 193 -16.35 -26.05 -20.84
CA LYS A 193 -16.15 -25.64 -22.23
C LYS A 193 -17.20 -24.59 -22.60
N LYS A 194 -16.81 -23.59 -23.39
CA LYS A 194 -17.76 -22.64 -23.98
C LYS A 194 -18.60 -23.39 -25.01
N CYS A 195 -19.90 -23.46 -24.82
CA CYS A 195 -20.81 -23.95 -25.85
C CYS A 195 -20.81 -22.94 -27.00
N GLU A 196 -20.45 -23.38 -28.20
CA GLU A 196 -20.72 -22.63 -29.41
C GLU A 196 -22.23 -22.66 -29.64
N LYS A 197 -22.85 -21.49 -29.80
CA LYS A 197 -24.29 -21.39 -30.06
C LYS A 197 -24.58 -21.94 -31.45
N LYS A 198 -24.68 -23.26 -31.61
CA LYS A 198 -25.48 -23.82 -32.71
C LYS A 198 -26.94 -23.62 -32.32
N LYS A 199 -27.74 -23.06 -33.24
CA LYS A 199 -29.17 -22.79 -33.07
C LYS A 199 -29.83 -24.00 -32.39
N SER A 200 -30.54 -23.74 -31.31
CA SER A 200 -31.30 -24.72 -30.54
C SER A 200 -32.26 -25.47 -31.47
N VAL A 201 -31.99 -26.75 -31.75
CA VAL A 201 -33.05 -27.69 -32.08
C VAL A 201 -33.83 -27.87 -30.78
N LYS A 202 -34.95 -27.15 -30.69
CA LYS A 202 -35.97 -27.37 -29.67
C LYS A 202 -36.36 -28.84 -29.79
N GLN A 203 -36.18 -29.63 -28.74
CA GLN A 203 -36.80 -30.95 -28.71
C GLN A 203 -38.30 -30.69 -28.79
N GLU A 204 -38.89 -31.09 -29.91
CA GLU A 204 -40.32 -31.06 -30.16
C GLU A 204 -40.97 -32.00 -29.16
N GLU A 205 -41.67 -31.45 -28.17
CA GLU A 205 -42.65 -32.20 -27.41
C GLU A 205 -43.67 -32.71 -28.42
N VAL A 206 -43.67 -34.03 -28.63
CA VAL A 206 -44.71 -34.71 -29.40
C VAL A 206 -46.05 -34.39 -28.71
N PRO A 207 -47.00 -33.71 -29.37
CA PRO A 207 -48.28 -33.41 -28.76
C PRO A 207 -49.05 -34.73 -28.50
N PRO A 208 -49.76 -34.86 -27.37
CA PRO A 208 -50.53 -36.05 -27.09
C PRO A 208 -51.62 -36.25 -28.16
N GLN A 209 -51.67 -37.46 -28.72
CA GLN A 209 -52.66 -37.88 -29.69
C GLN A 209 -54.08 -37.75 -29.12
N TYR A 210 -54.91 -36.93 -29.77
CA TYR A 210 -56.30 -36.70 -29.43
C TYR A 210 -57.13 -37.90 -29.93
N GLN A 211 -57.79 -38.65 -29.03
CA GLN A 211 -58.84 -39.59 -29.42
C GLN A 211 -60.19 -38.84 -29.46
N PRO A 212 -61.02 -39.03 -30.50
CA PRO A 212 -62.32 -38.38 -30.59
C PRO A 212 -63.31 -38.97 -29.55
N PRO A 213 -64.16 -38.14 -28.91
CA PRO A 213 -65.19 -38.64 -28.00
C PRO A 213 -66.35 -39.31 -28.78
N PRO A 214 -67.03 -40.32 -28.20
CA PRO A 214 -68.19 -40.97 -28.82
C PRO A 214 -69.43 -40.07 -28.86
N PRO A 215 -70.39 -40.34 -29.78
CA PRO A 215 -71.47 -39.41 -30.11
C PRO A 215 -72.62 -39.39 -29.09
N VAL A 216 -73.28 -38.24 -29.10
CA VAL A 216 -74.26 -37.66 -28.18
C VAL A 216 -75.67 -38.30 -28.26
N MET A 217 -76.37 -38.38 -27.13
CA MET A 217 -77.83 -38.34 -26.94
C MET A 217 -78.05 -37.96 -25.46
N THR A 218 -78.87 -37.03 -24.98
CA THR A 218 -80.16 -36.47 -25.40
C THR A 218 -80.36 -35.12 -24.69
N HIS A 219 -81.27 -34.31 -25.23
CA HIS A 219 -81.72 -33.01 -24.71
C HIS A 219 -82.20 -33.05 -23.25
N ILE A 220 -82.18 -31.90 -22.57
CA ILE A 220 -83.28 -31.38 -21.73
C ILE A 220 -83.08 -29.87 -21.58
N GLN A 221 -84.21 -29.20 -21.37
CA GLN A 221 -84.62 -27.85 -21.74
C GLN A 221 -84.04 -26.71 -20.88
N MET A 222 -84.19 -25.49 -21.42
CA MET A 222 -83.74 -24.21 -20.85
C MET A 222 -84.60 -23.70 -19.70
N GLU A 223 -84.00 -22.89 -18.82
CA GLU A 223 -84.66 -21.80 -18.09
C GLU A 223 -83.85 -20.48 -18.22
N PRO A 224 -84.50 -19.29 -18.29
CA PRO A 224 -83.81 -18.01 -18.52
C PRO A 224 -83.75 -17.05 -17.31
N MET A 225 -82.89 -16.02 -17.44
CA MET A 225 -82.63 -14.83 -16.58
C MET A 225 -81.71 -15.06 -15.36
N LYS A 226 -80.70 -14.22 -15.02
CA LYS A 226 -80.49 -12.76 -15.10
C LYS A 226 -79.00 -12.41 -15.34
N PRO A 227 -78.66 -11.22 -15.87
CA PRO A 227 -77.27 -10.76 -15.98
C PRO A 227 -76.90 -9.89 -14.77
N GLU A 228 -75.77 -10.16 -14.11
CA GLU A 228 -75.07 -9.11 -13.34
C GLU A 228 -73.64 -9.50 -12.93
N ASN A 229 -72.79 -8.47 -12.90
CA ASN A 229 -71.43 -8.39 -12.37
C ASN A 229 -70.26 -8.65 -13.34
N HIS A 230 -69.95 -7.60 -14.10
CA HIS A 230 -68.58 -7.16 -14.35
C HIS A 230 -67.77 -7.16 -13.05
N CYS A 231 -66.54 -7.69 -13.08
CA CYS A 231 -65.49 -7.24 -12.18
C CYS A 231 -64.15 -7.16 -12.94
N ILE A 232 -63.88 -5.95 -13.40
CA ILE A 232 -62.59 -5.43 -13.83
C ILE A 232 -61.69 -5.40 -12.59
N TYR A 233 -60.56 -6.11 -12.57
CA TYR A 233 -59.53 -5.84 -11.57
C TYR A 233 -58.54 -4.80 -12.10
N THR A 234 -58.79 -3.60 -11.61
CA THR A 234 -57.98 -2.39 -11.72
C THR A 234 -56.65 -2.54 -10.98
N ASN A 235 -55.58 -2.05 -11.64
CA ASN A 235 -54.26 -1.81 -11.05
C ASN A 235 -54.37 -0.91 -9.81
N MET A 236 -54.06 -1.45 -8.63
CA MET A 236 -53.88 -0.65 -7.42
C MET A 236 -52.40 -0.35 -7.22
N MET A 237 -51.98 0.83 -7.66
CA MET A 237 -50.67 1.41 -7.34
C MET A 237 -50.88 2.46 -6.22
N PRO A 238 -50.21 2.34 -5.06
CA PRO A 238 -50.46 3.24 -3.94
C PRO A 238 -49.85 4.64 -4.18
N HIS A 239 -50.70 5.66 -4.06
CA HIS A 239 -50.37 7.07 -4.13
C HIS A 239 -49.64 7.53 -2.85
N VAL A 240 -48.45 8.10 -3.00
CA VAL A 240 -47.67 8.72 -1.91
C VAL A 240 -48.09 10.19 -1.78
N PRO A 241 -48.54 10.68 -0.61
CA PRO A 241 -48.91 12.08 -0.44
C PRO A 241 -47.67 13.00 -0.40
N PRO A 242 -47.77 14.24 -0.92
CA PRO A 242 -46.67 15.18 -0.96
C PRO A 242 -46.36 15.77 0.42
N VAL A 243 -45.07 15.91 0.71
CA VAL A 243 -44.52 16.57 1.89
C VAL A 243 -44.61 18.08 1.70
N SER A 244 -45.29 18.78 2.61
CA SER A 244 -45.28 20.24 2.70
C SER A 244 -43.98 20.72 3.37
N TYR A 245 -43.30 21.67 2.73
CA TYR A 245 -42.18 22.43 3.27
C TYR A 245 -42.63 23.47 4.30
#